data_AF-A0A7K4R081-F1
#
_entry.id   AF-A0A7K4R081-F1
#
_cell.length_a   1.000
_cell.length_b   1.000
_cell.length_c   1.000
_cell.angle_alpha   90.00
_cell.angle_beta   90.00
_cell.angle_gamma   90.00
#
_symmetry.space_group_name_H-M   'P 1'
#
loop_
_entity.id
_entity.type
_entity.pdbx_description
1 polymer ?
#
loop_
_entity_poly.entity_id
_entity_poly.type
_entity_poly.pdbx_seq_one_letter_code
_entity_poly.pdbx_strand_id
1 'polypeptide(L)' 'CFKYCLKPFVSLFLQMTCSDNCLQKYLKMTQRISMRFQEYHIQQNEALAAKAGLLSQPR' A
#
# COMPACT_ATOMS: atom_id res chain seq x y z
N CYS A 1 -4.42 -14.47 4.44
CA CYS A 1 -3.71 -15.54 3.71
C CYS A 1 -4.37 -16.91 3.84
N PHE A 2 -4.76 -17.34 5.05
CA PHE A 2 -5.51 -18.59 5.32
C PHE A 2 -6.64 -18.88 4.30
N LYS A 3 -7.60 -17.96 4.15
CA LYS A 3 -8.74 -18.10 3.23
C LYS A 3 -8.35 -18.31 1.75
N TYR A 4 -7.21 -17.78 1.33
CA TYR A 4 -6.78 -17.80 -0.08
C TYR A 4 -5.86 -18.97 -0.41
N CYS A 5 -5.10 -19.46 0.57
CA CYS A 5 -4.04 -20.46 0.35
C CYS A 5 -4.39 -21.86 0.86
N LEU A 6 -5.25 -22.01 1.87
CA LEU A 6 -5.62 -23.33 2.35
C LEU A 6 -6.75 -23.91 1.51
N LYS A 7 -6.46 -25.07 0.92
CA LYS A 7 -7.40 -25.86 0.13
C LYS A 7 -7.26 -27.33 0.52
N PRO A 8 -8.38 -28.05 0.72
CA PRO A 8 -8.39 -29.39 1.33
C PRO A 8 -7.68 -30.49 0.52
N PHE A 9 -7.30 -30.24 -0.73
CA PHE A 9 -6.64 -31.22 -1.62
C PHE A 9 -5.29 -30.77 -2.15
N VAL A 10 -4.71 -29.70 -1.57
CA VAL A 10 -3.41 -29.17 -1.98
C VAL A 10 -2.33 -29.64 -1.01
N SER A 11 -1.16 -30.02 -1.53
CA SER A 11 -0.02 -30.45 -0.71
C SER A 11 0.42 -29.35 0.26
N LEU A 12 0.84 -29.75 1.46
CA LEU A 12 1.27 -28.82 2.52
C LEU A 12 2.38 -27.87 2.05
N PHE A 13 3.34 -28.38 1.26
CA PHE A 13 4.41 -27.56 0.69
C PHE A 13 3.86 -26.39 -0.14
N LEU A 14 2.89 -26.65 -1.03
CA LEU A 14 2.30 -25.60 -1.86
C LEU A 14 1.46 -24.62 -1.03
N GLN A 15 0.79 -25.09 0.03
CA GLN A 15 0.07 -24.23 0.97
C GLN A 15 1.02 -23.28 1.72
N MET A 16 2.17 -23.76 2.17
CA MET A 16 3.20 -22.96 2.84
C MET A 16 3.79 -21.90 1.90
N THR A 17 4.21 -22.30 0.70
CA THR A 17 4.72 -21.37 -0.31
C THR A 17 3.68 -20.31 -0.71
N CYS A 18 2.40 -20.68 -0.84
CA CYS A 18 1.33 -19.72 -1.08
C CYS A 18 1.18 -18.75 0.10
N SER A 19 1.22 -19.24 1.33
CA SER A 19 1.06 -18.43 2.53
C SER A 19 2.17 -17.38 2.66
N ASP A 20 3.43 -17.77 2.46
CA ASP A 20 4.57 -16.85 2.48
C ASP A 20 4.47 -15.77 1.39
N ASN A 21 4.17 -16.18 0.16
CA ASN A 21 3.97 -15.24 -0.94
C ASN A 21 2.78 -14.31 -0.70
N CYS A 22 1.70 -14.81 -0.13
CA CYS A 22 0.53 -14.01 0.24
C CYS A 22 0.89 -12.96 1.29
N LEU A 23 1.64 -13.34 2.33
CA LEU A 23 2.05 -12.41 3.38
C LEU A 23 2.96 -11.32 2.80
N GLN A 24 3.97 -11.71 2.02
CA GLN A 24 4.86 -10.76 1.35
C GLN A 24 4.09 -9.80 0.42
N LYS A 25 3.14 -10.32 -0.35
CA LYS A 25 2.29 -9.50 -1.23
C LYS A 25 1.41 -8.53 -0.42
N TYR A 26 0.80 -9.01 0.67
CA TYR A 26 -0.04 -8.19 1.53
C TYR A 26 0.75 -7.02 2.12
N LEU A 27 1.92 -7.29 2.70
CA LEU A 27 2.76 -6.25 3.29
C LEU A 27 3.19 -5.20 2.26
N LYS A 28 3.67 -5.64 1.09
CA LYS A 28 4.04 -4.73 -0.02
C LYS A 28 2.85 -3.92 -0.50
N MET A 29 1.67 -4.53 -0.58
CA MET A 29 0.45 -3.82 -0.99
C MET A 29 0.04 -2.78 0.04
N THR A 30 0.03 -3.12 1.33
CA THR A 30 -0.26 -2.18 2.42
C THR A 30 0.70 -1.00 2.41
N GLN A 31 2.01 -1.24 2.29
CA GLN A 31 3.00 -0.16 2.20
C GLN A 31 2.77 0.76 1.01
N ARG A 32 2.46 0.19 -0.18
CA ARG A 32 2.14 0.98 -1.37
C ARG A 32 0.88 1.81 -1.17
N ILE A 33 -0.18 1.24 -0.59
CA ILE A 33 -1.43 1.97 -0.32
C ILE A 33 -1.16 3.13 0.65
N SER A 34 -0.44 2.90 1.75
CA SER A 34 -0.09 3.94 2.70
C SER A 34 0.68 5.09 2.05
N MET A 35 1.65 4.78 1.20
CA MET A 35 2.43 5.78 0.46
C MET A 35 1.53 6.64 -0.44
N ARG A 36 0.66 6.02 -1.23
CA ARG A 36 -0.26 6.76 -2.12
C ARG A 36 -1.26 7.61 -1.33
N PHE A 37 -1.71 7.11 -0.19
CA PHE A 37 -2.59 7.86 0.70
C PHE A 37 -1.89 9.10 1.28
N GLN A 38 -0.62 8.95 1.71
CA GLN A 38 0.20 10.07 2.17
C GLN A 38 0.46 11.10 1.06
N GLU A 39 0.83 10.66 -0.15
CA GLU A 39 1.01 11.54 -1.30
C GLU A 39 -0.25 12.35 -1.61
N TYR A 40 -1.43 11.72 -1.55
CA TYR A 40 -2.69 12.40 -1.77
C TYR A 40 -2.95 13.50 -0.72
N HIS A 41 -2.66 13.24 0.56
CA HIS A 41 -2.76 14.27 1.60
C HIS A 41 -1.77 15.42 1.40
N ILE A 42 -0.54 15.13 0.96
CA ILE A 42 0.46 16.15 0.65
C ILE A 42 -0.03 17.04 -0.49
N GLN A 43 -0.53 16.47 -1.58
CA GLN A 43 -1.06 17.23 -2.73
C GLN A 43 -2.22 18.15 -2.33
N GLN A 44 -3.14 17.67 -1.48
CA GLN A 44 -4.21 18.53 -0.96
C GLN A 44 -3.68 19.69 -0.12
N ASN A 45 -2.69 19.42 0.74
CA ASN A 45 -2.09 20.45 1.58
C ASN A 45 -1.29 21.47 0.76
N GLU A 46 -0.56 21.03 -0.26
CA GLU A 46 0.15 21.91 -1.21
C GLU A 46 -0.82 22.80 -1.98
N ALA A 47 -1.94 22.24 -2.47
CA ALA A 47 -2.97 23.02 -3.14
C ALA A 47 -3.60 24.07 -2.20
N LEU A 48 -3.81 23.72 -0.92
CA LEU A 48 -4.30 24.66 0.09
C LEU A 48 -3.25 25.74 0.42
N ALA A 49 -1.98 25.37 0.58
CA ALA A 49 -0.88 26.28 0.84
C ALA A 49 -0.65 27.25 -0.33
N ALA A 50 -0.83 26.79 -1.57
CA ALA A 50 -0.78 27.63 -2.77
C ALA A 50 -1.93 28.64 -2.79
N LYS A 51 -3.16 28.20 -2.47
CA LYS A 51 -4.33 29.10 -2.35
C LYS A 51 -4.18 30.11 -1.21
N ALA A 52 -3.51 29.73 -0.13
CA ALA A 52 -3.22 30.61 1.01
C ALA A 52 -2.03 31.56 0.76
N GLY A 53 -1.38 31.50 -0.41
CA GLY A 53 -0.21 32.34 -0.74
C GLY A 53 1.05 32.01 0.06
N LEU A 54 1.08 30.87 0.76
CA LEU A 54 2.20 30.43 1.61
C LEU A 54 3.31 29.73 0.80
N LEU A 55 3.00 29.24 -0.41
CA LEU A 55 4.00 28.85 -1.40
C LEU A 55 4.49 30.11 -2.10
N SER A 56 5.51 30.75 -1.53
CA SER A 56 6.18 31.90 -2.13
C SER A 56 6.74 31.51 -3.49
N GLN A 57 6.22 32.17 -4.52
CA GLN A 57 6.64 32.11 -5.92
C GLN A 57 8.18 32.18 -6.03
N PRO A 58 8.85 31.22 -6.70
CA PRO A 58 10.27 31.37 -6.97
C PRO A 58 10.45 32.62 -7.86
N ARG A 59 11.29 33.55 -7.40
CA ARG A 59 11.88 34.56 -8.28
C ARG A 59 12.87 33.92 -9.23
#